data_AF-A0A146M836-F1
#
_entry.id   AF-A0A146M836-F1
#
_cell.length_a   1.000
_cell.length_b   1.000
_cell.length_c   1.000
_cell.angle_alpha   90.00
_cell.angle_beta   90.00
_cell.angle_gamma   90.00
#
_symmetry.space_group_name_H-M   'P 1'
#
loop_
_entity.id
_entity.type
_entity.pdbx_description
1 polymer ?
#
loop_
_entity_poly.entity_id
_entity_poly.type
_entity_poly.pdbx_seq_one_letter_code
_entity_poly.pdbx_strand_id
1 'polypeptide(L)'
;MANLTFLPIEAVVDPSFWHKLSQVKLDVDRLSETPKNITGYSLDPTALSLIVDYTSFNDVEKLEGKIGSSEHTTLKNLCAPGSTHRIPLGITPGVLINFNISDCFKNINKNQLLEDQGAKIRDAIITGAAVDDPTLLNRFLVITYSDLKTYFFIYWFAFPVLAQYTFPVVGTPTLLSDAFSEAQIQTLLDTHSSLEWPNREMF
;
A
#
# COMPACT_ATOMS: atom_id res chain seq x y z
N MET A 1 5.55 32.45 -4.19
CA MET A 1 5.26 31.36 -5.14
C MET A 1 4.45 30.32 -4.39
N ALA A 2 3.38 29.78 -5.00
CA ALA A 2 2.62 28.70 -4.38
C ALA A 2 3.45 27.41 -4.39
N ASN A 3 3.32 26.59 -3.35
CA ASN A 3 3.87 25.24 -3.31
C ASN A 3 2.77 24.25 -3.69
N LEU A 4 3.13 23.13 -4.33
CA LEU A 4 2.21 22.03 -4.55
C LEU A 4 1.74 21.45 -3.21
N THR A 5 0.45 21.14 -3.16
CA THR A 5 -0.20 20.45 -2.04
C THR A 5 -0.68 19.08 -2.50
N PHE A 6 -0.55 18.08 -1.65
CA PHE A 6 -0.94 16.71 -1.97
C PHE A 6 -2.20 16.33 -1.20
N LEU A 7 -3.05 15.51 -1.83
CA LEU A 7 -4.19 14.91 -1.16
C LEU A 7 -3.72 13.72 -0.29
N PRO A 8 -4.30 13.54 0.91
CA PRO A 8 -3.99 12.39 1.74
C PRO A 8 -4.49 11.09 1.09
N ILE A 9 -3.77 10.00 1.33
CA ILE A 9 -4.19 8.65 0.97
C ILE A 9 -5.12 8.13 2.08
N GLU A 10 -6.22 7.51 1.69
CA GLU A 10 -7.17 6.91 2.63
C GLU A 10 -6.97 5.39 2.71
N ALA A 11 -7.02 4.84 3.93
CA ALA A 11 -6.96 3.40 4.15
C ALA A 11 -8.37 2.80 4.18
N VAL A 12 -8.58 1.73 3.41
CA VAL A 12 -9.84 0.97 3.39
C VAL A 12 -9.54 -0.44 3.91
N VAL A 13 -10.12 -0.78 5.06
CA VAL A 13 -9.89 -2.09 5.68
C VAL A 13 -11.09 -2.98 5.46
N ASP A 14 -10.93 -4.02 4.66
CA ASP A 14 -11.97 -5.03 4.49
C ASP A 14 -12.13 -5.85 5.79
N PRO A 15 -13.36 -6.21 6.20
CA PRO A 15 -13.58 -7.00 7.42
C PRO A 15 -12.76 -8.29 7.50
N SER A 16 -12.47 -8.94 6.37
CA SER A 16 -11.66 -10.17 6.30
C SER A 16 -10.23 -9.97 6.81
N PHE A 17 -9.70 -8.74 6.75
CA PHE A 17 -8.42 -8.38 7.35
C PHE A 17 -8.41 -8.65 8.85
N TRP A 18 -9.47 -8.27 9.58
CA TRP A 18 -9.56 -8.46 11.04
C TRP A 18 -9.75 -9.92 11.43
N HIS A 19 -10.52 -10.67 10.64
CA HIS A 19 -10.65 -12.12 10.80
C HIS A 19 -9.28 -12.80 10.67
N LYS A 20 -8.51 -12.39 9.65
CA LYS A 20 -7.16 -12.92 9.44
C LYS A 20 -6.20 -12.51 10.54
N LEU A 21 -6.20 -11.24 10.95
CA LEU A 21 -5.37 -10.75 12.04
C LEU A 21 -5.61 -11.54 13.33
N SER A 22 -6.88 -11.84 13.64
CA SER A 22 -7.25 -12.64 14.81
C SER A 22 -6.68 -14.06 14.73
N GLN A 23 -6.79 -14.69 13.56
CA GLN A 23 -6.20 -16.01 13.31
C GLN A 23 -4.67 -15.98 13.48
N VAL A 24 -3.99 -15.01 12.84
CA VAL A 24 -2.54 -14.86 12.95
C VAL A 24 -2.11 -14.63 14.40
N LYS A 25 -2.85 -13.80 15.15
CA LYS A 25 -2.57 -13.54 16.56
C LYS A 25 -2.68 -14.80 17.42
N LEU A 26 -3.69 -15.64 17.21
CA LEU A 26 -3.90 -16.85 18.02
C LEU A 26 -2.95 -17.99 17.63
N ASP A 27 -2.81 -18.24 16.33
CA ASP A 27 -2.16 -19.45 15.83
C ASP A 27 -0.64 -19.26 15.66
N VAL A 28 -0.21 -18.04 15.32
CA VAL A 28 1.18 -17.72 14.94
C VAL A 28 1.86 -16.85 15.99
N ASP A 29 1.36 -15.64 16.24
CA ASP A 29 2.08 -14.67 17.07
C ASP A 29 2.01 -14.98 18.55
N ARG A 30 0.84 -15.42 19.01
CA ARG A 30 0.50 -15.60 20.42
C ARG A 30 0.75 -14.30 21.21
N LEU A 31 1.90 -14.20 21.87
CA LEU A 31 2.32 -13.03 22.65
C LEU A 31 3.38 -12.19 21.92
N SER A 32 3.83 -12.61 20.74
CA SER A 32 4.78 -11.86 19.93
C SER A 32 4.15 -10.59 19.38
N GLU A 33 4.88 -9.48 19.48
CA GLU A 33 4.53 -8.19 18.87
C GLU A 33 5.51 -7.81 17.76
N THR A 34 6.23 -8.79 17.21
CA THR A 34 7.20 -8.57 16.14
C THR A 34 6.53 -8.00 14.89
N PRO A 35 7.10 -6.95 14.26
CA PRO A 35 6.58 -6.41 13.01
C PRO A 35 6.46 -7.48 11.92
N LYS A 36 5.38 -7.44 11.15
CA LYS A 36 5.12 -8.33 10.01
C LYS A 36 5.03 -7.55 8.72
N ASN A 37 5.59 -8.11 7.66
CA ASN A 37 5.34 -7.60 6.32
C ASN A 37 3.93 -7.98 5.90
N ILE A 38 3.20 -7.01 5.34
CA ILE A 38 1.89 -7.18 4.74
C ILE A 38 1.84 -6.46 3.40
N THR A 39 0.83 -6.74 2.60
CA THR A 39 0.63 -6.17 1.28
C THR A 39 -0.64 -5.33 1.25
N GLY A 40 -0.55 -4.13 0.70
CA GLY A 40 -1.71 -3.27 0.41
C GLY A 40 -1.99 -3.22 -1.09
N TYR A 41 -3.23 -2.93 -1.42
CA TYR A 41 -3.75 -2.97 -2.79
C TYR A 41 -4.38 -1.63 -3.18
N SER A 42 -4.17 -1.19 -4.42
CA SER A 42 -4.88 -0.04 -4.99
C SER A 42 -5.50 -0.46 -6.31
N LEU A 43 -6.78 -0.15 -6.51
CA LEU A 43 -7.55 -0.59 -7.69
C LEU A 43 -7.58 0.45 -8.81
N ASP A 44 -7.26 1.70 -8.48
CA ASP A 44 -7.26 2.82 -9.42
C ASP A 44 -6.31 3.90 -8.88
N PRO A 45 -5.33 4.36 -9.69
CA PRO A 45 -4.47 5.48 -9.33
C PRO A 45 -5.24 6.76 -8.92
N THR A 46 -6.45 6.94 -9.44
CA THR A 46 -7.30 8.10 -9.15
C THR A 46 -8.07 7.99 -7.83
N ALA A 47 -8.24 6.79 -7.29
CA ALA A 47 -9.05 6.55 -6.10
C ALA A 47 -8.34 6.91 -4.79
N LEU A 48 -7.03 7.22 -4.83
CA LEU A 48 -6.19 7.62 -3.68
C LEU A 48 -6.44 6.79 -2.41
N SER A 49 -6.69 5.50 -2.58
CA SER A 49 -7.06 4.60 -1.51
C SER A 49 -6.20 3.34 -1.52
N LEU A 50 -5.80 2.94 -0.31
CA LEU A 50 -5.08 1.70 -0.05
C LEU A 50 -6.02 0.72 0.65
N ILE A 51 -6.31 -0.39 -0.01
CA ILE A 51 -7.15 -1.45 0.50
C ILE A 51 -6.29 -2.55 1.12
N VAL A 52 -6.67 -3.03 2.29
CA VAL A 52 -6.11 -4.24 2.90
C VAL A 52 -7.22 -5.25 3.17
N ASP A 53 -6.93 -6.52 2.92
CA ASP A 53 -7.88 -7.63 3.07
C ASP A 53 -7.18 -8.86 3.68
N TYR A 54 -7.86 -9.99 3.74
CA TYR A 54 -7.29 -11.26 4.17
C TYR A 54 -5.95 -11.61 3.46
N THR A 55 -5.82 -11.29 2.17
CA THR A 55 -4.64 -11.62 1.37
C THR A 55 -3.46 -10.69 1.63
N SER A 56 -3.66 -9.58 2.33
CA SER A 56 -2.56 -8.72 2.79
C SER A 56 -1.52 -9.48 3.62
N PHE A 57 -1.90 -10.59 4.25
CA PHE A 57 -1.00 -11.44 5.05
C PHE A 57 -0.28 -12.52 4.25
N ASN A 58 -0.54 -12.63 2.94
CA ASN A 58 0.15 -13.59 2.09
C ASN A 58 1.55 -13.07 1.75
N ASP A 59 2.55 -13.94 1.87
CA ASP A 59 3.89 -13.67 1.37
C ASP A 59 3.82 -13.64 -0.17
N VAL A 60 4.14 -12.49 -0.77
CA VAL A 60 4.04 -12.28 -2.23
C VAL A 60 5.06 -13.13 -2.97
N GLU A 61 6.20 -13.44 -2.33
CA GLU A 61 7.33 -14.16 -2.92
C GLU A 61 7.23 -15.68 -2.74
N LYS A 62 6.52 -16.16 -1.71
CA LYS A 62 6.38 -17.59 -1.42
C LYS A 62 5.01 -18.10 -1.86
N LEU A 63 4.94 -18.59 -3.08
CA LEU A 63 3.74 -19.18 -3.67
C LEU A 63 3.32 -20.53 -3.06
N GLU A 64 4.04 -21.06 -2.07
CA GLU A 64 3.74 -22.34 -1.42
C GLU A 64 3.22 -22.16 0.01
N GLY A 65 2.08 -22.80 0.31
CA GLY A 65 1.51 -22.85 1.67
C GLY A 65 0.55 -21.71 2.02
N LYS A 66 -0.22 -21.19 1.05
CA LYS A 66 -1.26 -20.16 1.30
C LYS A 66 -2.22 -20.61 2.40
N ILE A 67 -2.20 -19.93 3.54
CA ILE A 67 -3.35 -19.95 4.43
C ILE A 67 -4.46 -19.17 3.69
N GLY A 68 -5.57 -19.82 3.34
CA GLY A 68 -6.65 -19.23 2.52
C GLY A 68 -6.50 -19.46 1.01
N SER A 69 -6.12 -20.66 0.61
CA SER A 69 -6.12 -21.13 -0.78
C SER A 69 -7.51 -21.36 -1.38
N SER A 70 -8.61 -21.04 -0.68
CA SER A 70 -9.94 -21.14 -1.28
C SER A 70 -10.11 -20.01 -2.30
N GLU A 71 -10.73 -20.34 -3.44
CA GLU A 71 -11.00 -19.46 -4.59
C GLU A 71 -11.99 -18.33 -4.27
N HIS A 72 -12.18 -17.97 -3.00
CA HIS A 72 -12.99 -16.82 -2.65
C HIS A 72 -12.34 -15.55 -3.24
N THR A 73 -13.24 -14.67 -3.67
CA THR A 73 -13.06 -13.54 -4.58
C THR A 73 -12.16 -12.44 -4.01
N THR A 74 -10.89 -12.74 -3.79
CA THR A 74 -9.91 -11.78 -3.26
C THR A 74 -9.50 -10.77 -4.32
N LEU A 75 -9.10 -9.56 -3.92
CA LEU A 75 -8.70 -8.52 -4.88
C LEU A 75 -7.58 -9.00 -5.82
N LYS A 76 -6.61 -9.74 -5.28
CA LYS A 76 -5.53 -10.35 -6.07
C LYS A 76 -6.04 -11.37 -7.09
N ASN A 77 -7.01 -12.23 -6.73
CA ASN A 77 -7.57 -13.21 -7.65
C ASN A 77 -8.50 -12.55 -8.69
N LEU A 78 -9.24 -11.52 -8.29
CA LEU A 78 -10.10 -10.73 -9.18
C LEU A 78 -9.30 -10.00 -10.25
N CYS A 79 -8.09 -9.56 -9.94
CA CYS A 79 -7.22 -8.82 -10.84
C CYS A 79 -6.12 -9.70 -11.48
N ALA A 80 -6.18 -11.03 -11.29
CA ALA A 80 -5.17 -11.93 -11.83
C ALA A 80 -5.22 -12.03 -13.38
N PRO A 81 -4.08 -12.27 -14.06
CA PRO A 81 -4.04 -12.48 -15.50
C PRO A 81 -4.96 -13.65 -15.91
N GLY A 82 -6.09 -13.34 -16.57
CA GLY A 82 -7.11 -14.32 -16.96
C GLY A 82 -8.49 -14.07 -16.37
N SER A 83 -8.64 -13.11 -15.44
CA SER A 83 -9.97 -12.64 -15.01
C SER A 83 -10.68 -11.87 -16.13
N THR A 84 -12.02 -11.87 -16.11
CA THR A 84 -12.84 -11.17 -17.11
C THR A 84 -12.76 -9.65 -17.00
N HIS A 85 -12.28 -9.14 -15.86
CA HIS A 85 -12.15 -7.71 -15.57
C HIS A 85 -10.67 -7.40 -15.32
N ARG A 86 -10.01 -6.77 -16.29
CA ARG A 86 -8.65 -6.24 -16.13
C ARG A 86 -8.71 -4.95 -15.33
N ILE A 87 -8.79 -5.07 -14.01
CA ILE A 87 -8.67 -3.91 -13.10
C ILE A 87 -7.18 -3.77 -12.79
N PRO A 88 -6.57 -2.60 -13.05
CA PRO A 88 -5.21 -2.33 -12.59
C PRO A 88 -5.11 -2.55 -11.08
N LEU A 89 -4.15 -3.35 -10.64
CA LEU A 89 -3.90 -3.61 -9.23
C LEU A 89 -2.48 -3.14 -8.86
N GLY A 90 -2.42 -1.96 -8.26
CA GLY A 90 -1.22 -1.48 -7.56
C GLY A 90 -0.96 -2.34 -6.32
N ILE A 91 0.27 -2.83 -6.18
CA ILE A 91 0.73 -3.59 -5.02
C ILE A 91 1.74 -2.74 -4.25
N THR A 92 1.50 -2.57 -2.97
CA THR A 92 2.32 -1.72 -2.11
C THR A 92 2.80 -2.52 -0.89
N PRO A 93 4.11 -2.53 -0.60
CA PRO A 93 4.64 -3.20 0.59
C PRO A 93 4.29 -2.41 1.86
N GLY A 94 3.90 -3.11 2.92
CA GLY A 94 3.58 -2.51 4.21
C GLY A 94 4.10 -3.30 5.40
N VAL A 95 4.04 -2.66 6.57
CA VAL A 95 4.39 -3.28 7.85
C VAL A 95 3.20 -3.19 8.81
N LEU A 96 2.90 -4.30 9.47
CA LEU A 96 1.91 -4.40 10.53
C LEU A 96 2.60 -4.65 11.88
N ILE A 97 2.23 -3.87 12.89
CA ILE A 97 2.59 -4.13 14.29
C ILE A 97 1.30 -4.26 15.09
N ASN A 98 1.10 -5.40 15.73
CA ASN A 98 -0.07 -5.65 16.57
C ASN A 98 0.34 -5.76 18.03
N PHE A 99 -0.18 -4.85 18.85
CA PHE A 99 0.07 -4.78 20.29
C PHE A 99 -0.94 -5.65 21.05
N ASN A 100 -0.47 -6.32 22.09
CA ASN A 100 -1.30 -7.11 22.99
C ASN A 100 -1.94 -6.27 24.08
N ILE A 101 -1.31 -5.15 24.43
CA ILE A 101 -1.76 -4.24 25.50
C ILE A 101 -2.13 -2.89 24.88
N SER A 102 -3.34 -2.41 25.17
CA SER A 102 -3.86 -1.17 24.60
C SER A 102 -3.04 0.06 24.99
N ASP A 103 -2.45 0.06 26.19
CA ASP A 103 -1.58 1.14 26.64
C ASP A 103 -0.25 1.18 25.89
N CYS A 104 0.30 0.04 25.45
CA CYS A 104 1.46 0.02 24.56
C CYS A 104 1.14 0.66 23.21
N PHE A 105 -0.03 0.34 22.63
CA PHE A 105 -0.50 0.99 21.40
C PHE A 105 -0.68 2.50 21.56
N LYS A 106 -1.23 2.97 22.68
CA LYS A 106 -1.47 4.41 22.92
C LYS A 106 -0.18 5.20 23.13
N ASN A 107 0.78 4.61 23.84
CA ASN A 107 2.00 5.29 24.28
C ASN A 107 3.19 5.08 23.34
N ILE A 108 3.05 4.28 22.29
CA ILE A 108 4.12 4.09 21.30
C ILE A 108 4.50 5.42 20.65
N ASN A 109 5.80 5.62 20.44
CA ASN A 109 6.30 6.80 19.74
C ASN A 109 6.02 6.68 18.24
N LYS A 110 4.84 7.16 17.83
CA LYS A 110 4.38 7.17 16.43
C LYS A 110 5.30 7.94 15.49
N ASN A 111 5.93 9.01 15.98
CA ASN A 111 6.86 9.80 15.18
C ASN A 111 8.13 8.97 14.89
N GLN A 112 8.67 8.27 15.88
CA GLN A 112 9.81 7.38 15.65
C GLN A 112 9.47 6.27 14.64
N LEU A 113 8.28 5.65 14.75
CA LEU A 113 7.86 4.65 13.77
C LEU A 113 7.76 5.21 12.34
N LEU A 114 7.29 6.45 12.20
CA LEU A 114 7.25 7.14 10.90
C LEU A 114 8.65 7.44 10.37
N GLU A 115 9.56 7.93 11.22
CA GLU A 115 10.95 8.19 10.86
C GLU A 115 11.66 6.90 10.42
N ASP A 116 11.43 5.78 11.11
CA ASP A 116 12.01 4.48 10.76
C ASP A 116 11.54 4.00 9.38
N GLN A 117 10.28 4.24 9.01
CA GLN A 117 9.82 3.93 7.65
C GLN A 117 10.33 4.95 6.62
N GLY A 118 10.39 6.23 6.97
CA GLY A 118 10.94 7.28 6.13
C GLY A 118 12.41 7.03 5.77
N ALA A 119 13.19 6.53 6.72
CA ALA A 119 14.58 6.10 6.50
C ALA A 119 14.66 4.99 5.45
N LYS A 120 13.76 4.00 5.47
CA LYS A 120 13.74 2.94 4.44
C LYS A 120 13.42 3.46 3.05
N ILE A 121 12.49 4.43 2.93
CA ILE A 121 12.19 5.09 1.66
C ILE A 121 13.43 5.84 1.18
N ARG A 122 14.07 6.62 2.05
CA ARG A 122 15.30 7.35 1.75
C ARG A 122 16.42 6.41 1.29
N ASP A 123 16.61 5.29 1.99
CA ASP A 123 17.66 4.33 1.66
C ASP A 123 17.39 3.66 0.30
N ALA A 124 16.14 3.32 -0.01
CA ALA A 124 15.77 2.81 -1.33
C ALA A 124 16.06 3.81 -2.45
N ILE A 125 15.85 5.12 -2.21
CA ILE A 125 16.20 6.18 -3.16
C ILE A 125 17.73 6.26 -3.34
N ILE A 126 18.48 6.35 -2.25
CA ILE A 126 19.94 6.58 -2.29
C ILE A 126 20.68 5.38 -2.90
N THR A 127 20.25 4.17 -2.60
CA THR A 127 20.87 2.94 -3.11
C THR A 127 20.51 2.65 -4.57
N GLY A 128 19.51 3.33 -5.13
CA GLY A 128 18.96 3.06 -6.46
C GLY A 128 17.93 1.94 -6.49
N ALA A 129 17.68 1.24 -5.38
CA ALA A 129 16.68 0.17 -5.33
C ALA A 129 15.27 0.63 -5.71
N ALA A 130 14.92 1.90 -5.45
CA ALA A 130 13.65 2.49 -5.87
C ALA A 130 13.53 2.73 -7.40
N VAL A 131 14.64 2.70 -8.14
CA VAL A 131 14.63 2.74 -9.60
C VAL A 131 14.28 1.37 -10.16
N ASP A 132 14.81 0.31 -9.54
CA ASP A 132 14.52 -1.07 -9.92
C ASP A 132 13.11 -1.49 -9.47
N ASP A 133 12.69 -1.07 -8.27
CA ASP A 133 11.36 -1.30 -7.70
C ASP A 133 10.78 0.00 -7.10
N PRO A 134 10.03 0.79 -7.89
CA PRO A 134 9.35 1.99 -7.43
C PRO A 134 8.28 1.76 -6.36
N THR A 135 7.78 0.54 -6.17
CA THR A 135 6.77 0.26 -5.12
C THR A 135 7.31 0.52 -3.71
N LEU A 136 8.64 0.49 -3.54
CA LEU A 136 9.33 0.80 -2.29
C LEU A 136 9.15 2.26 -1.83
N LEU A 137 8.70 3.16 -2.72
CA LEU A 137 8.39 4.56 -2.39
C LEU A 137 7.03 4.71 -1.72
N ASN A 138 6.09 3.82 -2.00
CA ASN A 138 4.71 3.91 -1.54
C ASN A 138 4.45 3.16 -0.23
N ARG A 139 5.51 2.76 0.49
CA ARG A 139 5.42 1.94 1.72
C ARG A 139 4.40 2.50 2.70
N PHE A 140 3.69 1.61 3.39
CA PHE A 140 2.78 2.00 4.47
C PHE A 140 3.08 1.26 5.77
N LEU A 141 2.60 1.83 6.88
CA LEU A 141 2.64 1.24 8.20
C LEU A 141 1.22 1.17 8.75
N VAL A 142 0.89 0.07 9.41
CA VAL A 142 -0.30 -0.04 10.23
C VAL A 142 0.09 -0.56 11.60
N ILE A 143 -0.34 0.15 12.62
CA ILE A 143 -0.27 -0.35 13.99
C ILE A 143 -1.68 -0.67 14.48
N THR A 144 -1.80 -1.72 15.29
CA THR A 144 -3.10 -2.21 15.75
C THR A 144 -3.03 -2.63 17.22
N TYR A 145 -4.16 -2.53 17.90
CA TYR A 145 -4.46 -3.27 19.12
C TYR A 145 -5.72 -4.08 18.87
N SER A 146 -5.65 -5.38 19.17
CA SER A 146 -6.74 -6.32 18.95
C SER A 146 -7.20 -6.97 20.25
N ASP A 147 -8.40 -6.62 20.70
CA ASP A 147 -9.11 -7.32 21.78
C ASP A 147 -9.96 -8.46 21.19
N LEU A 148 -9.38 -9.66 21.18
CA LEU A 148 -10.04 -10.83 20.63
C LEU A 148 -11.18 -11.36 21.52
N LYS A 149 -11.33 -10.87 22.76
CA LYS A 149 -12.45 -11.28 23.64
C LYS A 149 -13.74 -10.57 23.24
N THR A 150 -13.63 -9.29 22.90
CA THR A 150 -14.75 -8.44 22.50
C THR A 150 -14.85 -8.24 20.99
N TYR A 151 -13.89 -8.79 20.24
CA TYR A 151 -13.75 -8.61 18.79
C TYR A 151 -13.64 -7.13 18.40
N PHE A 152 -12.84 -6.39 19.17
CA PHE A 152 -12.65 -4.95 19.04
C PHE A 152 -11.23 -4.63 18.60
N PHE A 153 -11.10 -3.77 17.60
CA PHE A 153 -9.83 -3.43 16.97
C PHE A 153 -9.65 -1.91 16.95
N ILE A 154 -8.52 -1.44 17.50
CA ILE A 154 -8.05 -0.07 17.32
C ILE A 154 -6.89 -0.12 16.35
N TYR A 155 -6.86 0.78 15.38
CA TYR A 155 -5.79 0.82 14.39
C TYR A 155 -5.39 2.24 14.04
N TRP A 156 -4.21 2.37 13.46
CA TRP A 156 -3.71 3.62 12.90
C TRP A 156 -2.83 3.31 11.69
N PHE A 157 -3.23 3.84 10.53
CA PHE A 157 -2.45 3.79 9.30
C PHE A 157 -1.54 5.01 9.20
N ALA A 158 -0.39 4.78 8.57
CA ALA A 158 0.62 5.77 8.29
C ALA A 158 1.13 5.57 6.87
N PHE A 159 1.18 6.66 6.12
CA PHE A 159 1.74 6.75 4.77
C PHE A 159 2.94 7.71 4.85
N PRO A 160 4.15 7.22 5.13
CA PRO A 160 5.32 8.05 5.35
C PRO A 160 5.70 8.82 4.08
N VAL A 161 5.99 10.11 4.23
CA VAL A 161 6.43 10.99 3.15
C VAL A 161 7.66 11.76 3.59
N LEU A 162 8.55 12.07 2.64
CA LEU A 162 9.77 12.83 2.92
C LEU A 162 9.44 14.33 3.00
N ALA A 163 9.24 14.84 4.23
CA ALA A 163 8.82 16.22 4.50
C ALA A 163 9.86 17.30 4.14
N GLN A 164 11.10 16.91 3.85
CA GLN A 164 12.21 17.83 3.55
C GLN A 164 12.13 18.48 2.16
N TYR A 165 11.20 18.08 1.31
CA TYR A 165 11.09 18.57 -0.06
C TYR A 165 9.87 19.47 -0.25
N THR A 166 10.10 20.64 -0.85
CA THR A 166 9.05 21.57 -1.28
C THR A 166 9.08 21.68 -2.80
N PHE A 167 7.91 21.62 -3.43
CA PHE A 167 7.79 21.68 -4.87
C PHE A 167 7.12 23.00 -5.27
N PRO A 168 7.90 24.02 -5.70
CA PRO A 168 7.33 25.29 -6.14
C PRO A 168 6.57 25.10 -7.45
N VAL A 169 5.41 25.74 -7.56
CA VAL A 169 4.61 25.73 -8.79
C VAL A 169 5.30 26.63 -9.84
N VAL A 170 5.70 26.04 -10.97
CA VAL A 170 6.46 26.72 -12.04
C VAL A 170 5.57 27.35 -13.12
N GLY A 171 4.26 27.09 -13.11
CA GLY A 171 3.32 27.67 -14.07
C GLY A 171 1.86 27.31 -13.75
N THR A 172 0.94 27.82 -14.57
CA THR A 172 -0.49 27.48 -14.46
C THR A 172 -0.72 26.05 -14.94
N PRO A 173 -1.40 25.18 -14.18
CA PRO A 173 -1.79 23.85 -14.65
C PRO A 173 -2.63 23.97 -15.92
N THR A 174 -2.32 23.15 -16.92
CA THR A 174 -3.06 23.05 -18.19
C THR A 174 -3.63 21.66 -18.35
N LEU A 175 -4.76 21.53 -19.05
CA LEU A 175 -5.31 20.20 -19.35
C LEU A 175 -4.37 19.45 -20.30
N LEU A 176 -4.38 18.12 -20.21
CA LEU A 176 -3.58 17.26 -21.07
C LEU A 176 -3.86 17.53 -22.56
N SER A 177 -5.14 17.76 -22.90
CA SER A 177 -5.61 18.11 -24.24
C SER A 177 -5.12 19.46 -24.76
N ASP A 178 -4.79 20.38 -23.86
CA ASP A 178 -4.29 21.71 -24.22
C ASP A 178 -2.76 21.69 -24.40
N ALA A 179 -2.07 20.77 -23.72
CA ALA A 179 -0.63 20.62 -23.76
C ALA A 179 -0.14 19.71 -24.90
N PHE A 180 -0.95 18.73 -25.30
CA PHE A 180 -0.59 17.73 -26.31
C PHE A 180 -1.63 17.64 -27.43
N SER A 181 -1.17 17.36 -28.65
CA SER A 181 -2.06 17.05 -29.76
C SER A 181 -2.76 15.69 -29.56
N GLU A 182 -3.92 15.51 -30.19
CA GLU A 182 -4.67 14.25 -30.16
C GLU A 182 -3.81 13.03 -30.59
N ALA A 183 -2.97 13.21 -31.61
CA ALA A 183 -2.04 12.17 -32.07
C ALA A 183 -1.00 11.79 -31.00
N GLN A 184 -0.49 12.77 -30.24
CA GLN A 184 0.45 12.51 -29.13
C GLN A 184 -0.23 11.81 -27.97
N ILE A 185 -1.46 12.22 -27.62
CA ILE A 185 -2.25 11.58 -26.56
C ILE A 185 -2.55 10.13 -26.95
N GLN A 186 -2.98 9.88 -28.19
CA GLN A 186 -3.23 8.52 -28.67
C GLN A 186 -1.96 7.67 -28.61
N THR A 187 -0.83 8.22 -29.05
CA THR A 187 0.47 7.53 -28.96
C THR A 187 0.82 7.17 -27.52
N LEU A 188 0.56 8.07 -26.55
CA LEU A 188 0.82 7.81 -25.13
C LEU A 188 -0.08 6.69 -24.59
N LEU A 189 -1.36 6.69 -24.94
CA LEU A 189 -2.31 5.65 -24.52
C LEU A 189 -1.98 4.29 -25.13
N ASP A 190 -1.62 4.25 -26.41
CA ASP A 190 -1.25 3.02 -27.11
C ASP A 190 0.04 2.42 -26.56
N THR A 191 1.05 3.28 -26.31
CA THR A 191 2.34 2.82 -25.76
C THR A 191 2.19 2.34 -24.32
N HIS A 192 1.44 3.05 -23.47
CA HIS A 192 1.07 2.60 -22.12
C HIS A 192 0.36 1.23 -22.16
N SER A 193 -0.64 1.09 -23.02
CA SER A 193 -1.40 -0.16 -23.22
C SER A 193 -0.55 -1.31 -23.77
N SER A 194 0.66 -1.05 -24.25
CA SER A 194 1.60 -2.05 -24.76
C SER A 194 2.65 -2.48 -23.73
N LEU A 195 2.81 -1.77 -22.60
CA LEU A 195 3.80 -2.10 -21.56
C LEU A 195 3.59 -3.52 -21.01
N GLU A 196 4.60 -4.12 -20.39
CA GLU A 196 4.39 -5.37 -19.65
C GLU A 196 3.55 -5.12 -18.39
N TRP A 197 2.83 -6.14 -17.92
CA TRP A 197 1.90 -6.01 -16.78
C TRP A 197 2.52 -5.33 -15.54
N PRO A 198 3.75 -5.66 -15.09
CA PRO A 198 4.36 -4.97 -13.94
C PRO A 198 4.61 -3.48 -14.17
N ASN A 199 4.85 -3.07 -15.42
CA ASN A 199 5.16 -1.69 -15.78
C ASN A 199 3.90 -0.85 -15.99
N ARG A 200 2.79 -1.46 -16.44
CA ARG A 200 1.49 -0.77 -16.60
C ARG A 200 0.87 -0.31 -15.29
N GLU A 201 1.18 -1.00 -14.19
CA GLU A 201 0.63 -0.68 -12.87
C GLU A 201 1.37 0.48 -12.20
N MET A 202 2.59 0.79 -12.64
CA MET A 202 3.42 1.84 -12.05
C MET A 202 3.48 3.13 -12.88
N PHE A 203 3.37 3.03 -14.20
CA PHE A 203 3.38 4.15 -15.15
C PHE A 203 2.01 4.32 -15.78
#